data_AF-A0A1C6R7Z3-F1
#
_entry.id   AF-A0A1C6R7Z3-F1
#
_cell.length_a   1.000
_cell.length_b   1.000
_cell.length_c   1.000
_cell.angle_alpha   90.00
_cell.angle_beta   90.00
_cell.angle_gamma   90.00
#
_symmetry.space_group_name_H-M   'P 1'
#
loop_
_entity.id
_entity.type
_entity.pdbx_description
1 polymer ?
#
loop_
_entity_poly.entity_id
_entity_poly.type
_entity_poly.pdbx_seq_one_letter_code
_entity_poly.pdbx_strand_id
1 'polypeptide(L)'
;MPAVSMSGTWRITVVGKESLYRQRLVFSGDVQKILELEVGTSASASGRRWRLRFEHHRGDGVWRPNVSVEAGAIVRCGNEFQRSIATKDVYWNGDRGHDDLKLLLTRPASAGDPEEEAAGVPFAVDVNLHGLPDMPVLPAMDGADATPERLRSYGRPGPAGTPLRRRSF
;
A
#
# COMPACT_ATOMS: atom_id res chain seq x y z
N MET A 1 2.43 11.60 -4.41
CA MET A 1 1.57 10.87 -3.46
C MET A 1 0.73 9.87 -4.25
N PRO A 2 0.58 8.62 -3.79
CA PRO A 2 -0.18 7.59 -4.49
C PRO A 2 -1.64 8.02 -4.70
N ALA A 3 -2.15 7.86 -5.92
CA ALA A 3 -3.54 8.14 -6.27
C ALA A 3 -3.97 7.26 -7.44
N VAL A 4 -5.27 6.99 -7.55
CA VAL A 4 -5.84 6.20 -8.66
C VAL A 4 -6.72 7.10 -9.52
N SER A 5 -6.38 7.21 -10.80
CA SER A 5 -7.21 7.91 -11.80
C SER A 5 -8.39 7.03 -12.22
N MET A 6 -9.55 7.66 -12.34
CA MET A 6 -10.81 7.01 -12.66
C MET A 6 -11.62 7.89 -13.62
N SER A 7 -12.42 7.23 -14.46
CA SER A 7 -13.37 7.86 -15.37
C SER A 7 -14.69 7.08 -15.38
N GLY A 8 -15.76 7.78 -15.74
CA GLY A 8 -17.11 7.24 -15.76
C GLY A 8 -17.70 7.05 -14.37
N THR A 9 -18.76 6.25 -14.31
CA THR A 9 -19.52 5.96 -13.09
C THR A 9 -19.06 4.66 -12.47
N TRP A 10 -18.71 4.72 -11.19
CA TRP A 10 -18.30 3.55 -10.39
C TRP A 10 -19.02 3.54 -9.05
N ARG A 11 -19.42 2.34 -8.62
CA ARG A 11 -19.73 2.05 -7.22
C ARG A 11 -18.44 1.61 -6.54
N ILE A 12 -18.13 2.21 -5.41
CA ILE A 12 -16.94 1.92 -4.60
C ILE A 12 -17.42 1.32 -3.28
N THR A 13 -16.93 0.13 -2.94
CA THR A 13 -17.30 -0.58 -1.71
C THR A 13 -16.04 -0.96 -0.95
N VAL A 14 -16.01 -0.70 0.36
CA VAL A 14 -14.94 -1.17 1.24
C VAL A 14 -15.21 -2.64 1.59
N VAL A 15 -14.32 -3.52 1.18
CA VAL A 15 -14.46 -4.98 1.35
C VAL A 15 -13.55 -5.56 2.42
N GLY A 16 -12.54 -4.80 2.87
CA GLY A 16 -11.65 -5.20 3.95
C GLY A 16 -10.90 -4.02 4.53
N LYS A 17 -10.54 -4.11 5.81
CA LYS A 17 -9.80 -3.08 6.54
C LYS A 17 -9.10 -3.73 7.73
N GLU A 18 -7.81 -3.98 7.60
CA GLU A 18 -6.97 -4.51 8.69
C GLU A 18 -6.27 -3.37 9.46
N SER A 19 -6.23 -2.17 8.88
CA SER A 19 -5.60 -0.99 9.51
C SER A 19 -6.27 -0.62 10.83
N LEU A 20 -5.45 -0.45 11.86
CA LEU A 20 -5.84 0.11 13.16
C LEU A 20 -6.13 1.62 13.10
N TYR A 21 -5.70 2.32 12.04
CA TYR A 21 -5.94 3.75 11.89
C TYR A 21 -7.28 4.03 11.24
N ARG A 22 -7.88 5.18 11.56
CA ARG A 22 -9.03 5.66 10.79
C ARG A 22 -8.59 5.93 9.36
N GLN A 23 -9.37 5.48 8.39
CA GLN A 23 -9.07 5.61 6.96
C GLN A 23 -10.14 6.48 6.30
N ARG A 24 -9.74 7.28 5.31
CA ARG A 24 -10.67 8.04 4.47
C ARG A 24 -10.24 8.02 3.01
N LEU A 25 -11.23 8.17 2.15
CA LEU A 25 -11.09 8.36 0.71
C LEU A 25 -11.35 9.83 0.38
N VAL A 26 -10.40 10.46 -0.29
CA VAL A 26 -10.51 11.82 -0.79
C VAL A 26 -10.66 11.79 -2.31
N PHE A 27 -11.77 12.33 -2.80
CA PHE A 27 -12.07 12.46 -4.22
C PHE A 27 -11.63 13.85 -4.71
N SER A 28 -11.06 13.89 -5.91
CA SER A 28 -10.68 15.15 -6.57
C SER A 28 -10.91 15.09 -8.08
N GLY A 29 -10.94 16.24 -8.75
CA GLY A 29 -11.32 16.37 -10.16
C GLY A 29 -12.80 16.73 -10.30
N ASP A 30 -13.50 16.05 -11.20
CA ASP A 30 -14.95 16.23 -11.42
C ASP A 30 -15.80 15.85 -10.20
N VAL A 31 -15.24 15.02 -9.30
CA VAL A 31 -15.87 14.62 -8.04
C VAL A 31 -15.06 15.20 -6.89
N GLN A 32 -15.72 15.99 -6.03
CA GLN A 32 -15.11 16.56 -4.82
C GLN A 32 -15.91 16.12 -3.60
N LYS A 33 -15.38 15.15 -2.85
CA LYS A 33 -15.97 14.65 -1.61
C LYS A 33 -14.93 13.93 -0.77
N ILE A 34 -15.25 13.74 0.50
CA ILE A 34 -14.45 12.94 1.43
C ILE A 34 -15.38 11.88 2.02
N LEU A 35 -14.90 10.65 2.13
CA LEU A 35 -15.64 9.53 2.69
C LEU A 35 -14.77 8.83 3.73
N GLU A 36 -15.22 8.76 4.98
CA GLU A 36 -14.59 7.89 5.97
C GLU A 36 -14.93 6.42 5.66
N LEU A 37 -13.96 5.54 5.87
CA LEU A 37 -14.00 4.17 5.35
C LEU A 37 -14.05 3.15 6.48
N GLU A 38 -15.21 2.50 6.58
CA GLU A 38 -15.41 1.29 7.37
C GLU A 38 -15.86 0.14 6.46
N VAL A 39 -15.63 -1.11 6.87
CA VAL A 39 -16.04 -2.29 6.09
C VAL A 39 -17.54 -2.24 5.80
N GLY A 40 -17.92 -2.51 4.56
CA GLY A 40 -19.30 -2.42 4.09
C GLY A 40 -19.75 -1.03 3.66
N THR A 41 -18.97 0.02 3.94
CA THR A 41 -19.24 1.37 3.44
C THR A 41 -19.22 1.35 1.91
N SER A 42 -20.23 1.95 1.29
CA SER A 42 -20.28 2.11 -0.16
C SER A 42 -20.66 3.52 -0.58
N ALA A 43 -20.12 3.95 -1.73
CA ALA A 43 -20.47 5.23 -2.33
C ALA A 43 -20.33 5.14 -3.86
N SER A 44 -21.12 5.93 -4.58
CA SER A 44 -20.99 6.06 -6.02
C SER A 44 -20.27 7.36 -6.38
N ALA A 45 -19.48 7.33 -7.44
CA ALA A 45 -18.83 8.51 -8.03
C ALA A 45 -18.96 8.46 -9.55
N SER A 46 -19.23 9.61 -10.15
CA SER A 46 -19.40 9.74 -11.60
C SER A 46 -18.77 11.04 -12.07
N GLY A 47 -17.97 10.96 -13.12
CA GLY A 47 -17.28 12.10 -13.71
C GLY A 47 -16.47 11.66 -14.92
N ARG A 48 -16.04 12.59 -15.76
CA ARG A 48 -15.18 12.29 -16.92
C ARG A 48 -13.76 11.99 -16.46
N ARG A 49 -13.24 12.79 -15.52
CA ARG A 49 -11.93 12.58 -14.90
C ARG A 49 -11.95 12.91 -13.41
N TRP A 50 -11.66 11.92 -12.60
CA TRP A 50 -11.56 12.08 -11.15
C TRP A 50 -10.49 11.15 -10.57
N ARG A 51 -10.03 11.46 -9.36
CA ARG A 51 -8.95 10.73 -8.70
C ARG A 51 -9.32 10.36 -7.28
N LEU A 52 -8.81 9.21 -6.85
CA LEU A 52 -8.90 8.70 -5.50
C LEU A 52 -7.57 8.83 -4.79
N ARG A 53 -7.59 9.47 -3.62
CA ARG A 53 -6.48 9.48 -2.65
C ARG A 53 -6.92 8.82 -1.36
N PHE A 54 -6.03 8.03 -0.79
CA PHE A 54 -6.26 7.28 0.44
C PHE A 54 -5.45 7.91 1.55
N GLU A 55 -6.11 8.18 2.68
CA GLU A 55 -5.48 8.83 3.82
C GLU A 55 -5.81 8.11 5.13
N HIS A 56 -4.86 8.12 6.05
CA HIS A 56 -4.99 7.57 7.39
C HIS A 56 -4.79 8.64 8.46
N HIS A 57 -5.36 8.39 9.65
CA HIS A 57 -5.25 9.27 10.81
C HIS A 57 -4.76 8.49 12.02
N ARG A 58 -3.62 8.91 12.60
CA ARG A 58 -2.94 8.22 13.71
C ARG A 58 -3.43 8.61 15.10
N GLY A 59 -4.45 9.47 15.17
CA GLY A 59 -4.98 10.00 16.44
C GLY A 59 -4.40 11.35 16.84
N ASP A 60 -3.59 11.98 15.98
CA ASP A 60 -2.83 13.20 16.28
C ASP A 60 -3.38 14.47 15.58
N GLY A 61 -4.61 14.41 15.07
CA GLY A 61 -5.28 15.52 14.40
C GLY A 61 -4.90 15.72 12.93
N VAL A 62 -4.00 14.90 12.38
CA VAL A 62 -3.48 15.07 11.02
C VAL A 62 -3.78 13.85 10.15
N TRP A 63 -4.43 14.09 9.01
CA TRP A 63 -4.60 13.10 7.96
C TRP A 63 -3.38 13.05 7.06
N ARG A 64 -2.93 11.84 6.74
CA ARG A 64 -1.73 11.59 5.96
C ARG A 64 -2.03 10.67 4.79
N PRO A 65 -1.39 10.86 3.62
CA PRO A 65 -1.52 9.90 2.53
C PRO A 65 -1.00 8.53 2.96
N ASN A 66 -1.67 7.48 2.47
CA ASN A 66 -1.17 6.12 2.56
C ASN A 66 0.14 5.99 1.77
N VAL A 67 1.10 5.24 2.31
CA VAL A 67 2.44 5.09 1.71
C VAL A 67 2.41 4.35 0.38
N SER A 68 1.45 3.44 0.18
CA SER A 68 1.31 2.71 -1.08
C SER A 68 -0.15 2.42 -1.42
N VAL A 69 -0.43 2.35 -2.72
CA VAL A 69 -1.73 1.98 -3.28
C VAL A 69 -1.46 1.10 -4.49
N GLU A 70 -2.07 -0.08 -4.50
CA GLU A 70 -2.07 -1.00 -5.63
C GLU A 70 -3.47 -1.06 -6.21
N ALA A 71 -3.59 -0.66 -7.47
CA ALA A 71 -4.84 -0.75 -8.20
C ALA A 71 -4.73 -1.92 -9.17
N GLY A 72 -5.54 -2.96 -8.95
CA GLY A 72 -5.60 -4.11 -9.85
C GLY A 72 -6.07 -3.72 -11.25
N ALA A 73 -5.90 -4.65 -12.19
CA ALA A 73 -6.46 -4.52 -13.53
C ALA A 73 -7.98 -4.42 -13.46
N ILE A 74 -8.57 -3.75 -14.46
CA ILE A 74 -10.02 -3.77 -14.62
C ILE A 74 -10.39 -5.06 -15.34
N VAL A 75 -11.18 -5.91 -14.68
CA VAL A 75 -11.61 -7.20 -15.20
C VAL A 75 -13.10 -7.19 -15.50
N ARG A 76 -13.52 -7.88 -16.56
CA ARG A 76 -14.93 -8.07 -16.87
C ARG A 76 -15.44 -9.31 -16.14
N CYS A 77 -16.49 -9.15 -15.34
CA CYS A 77 -17.16 -10.21 -14.60
C CYS A 77 -18.65 -10.21 -14.97
N GLY A 78 -19.03 -11.01 -15.97
CA GLY A 78 -20.40 -11.05 -16.46
C GLY A 78 -20.84 -9.72 -17.08
N ASN A 79 -21.87 -9.10 -16.48
CA ASN A 79 -22.44 -7.82 -16.91
C ASN A 79 -21.83 -6.59 -16.20
N GLU A 80 -20.74 -6.78 -15.45
CA GLU A 80 -20.02 -5.70 -14.76
C GLU A 80 -18.53 -5.71 -15.10
N PHE A 81 -17.91 -4.54 -14.97
CA PHE A 81 -16.47 -4.42 -14.79
C PHE A 81 -16.16 -4.26 -13.32
N GLN A 82 -15.08 -4.88 -12.88
CA GLN A 82 -14.61 -4.84 -11.50
C GLN A 82 -13.15 -4.42 -11.45
N ARG A 83 -12.78 -3.69 -10.40
CA ARG A 83 -11.40 -3.34 -10.08
C ARG A 83 -11.20 -3.45 -8.58
N SER A 84 -10.18 -4.20 -8.16
CA SER A 84 -9.74 -4.20 -6.77
C SER A 84 -8.71 -3.10 -6.53
N ILE A 85 -8.77 -2.45 -5.37
CA ILE A 85 -7.73 -1.54 -4.90
C ILE A 85 -7.33 -1.98 -3.50
N ALA A 86 -6.03 -2.09 -3.27
CA ALA A 86 -5.43 -2.49 -2.00
C ALA A 86 -4.42 -1.42 -1.56
N THR A 87 -4.32 -1.12 -0.27
CA THR A 87 -3.44 -0.02 0.19
C THR A 87 -2.58 -0.42 1.38
N LYS A 88 -1.49 0.31 1.56
CA LYS A 88 -0.65 0.32 2.77
C LYS A 88 -0.64 1.72 3.36
N ASP A 89 -1.02 1.87 4.63
CA ASP A 89 -1.01 3.15 5.33
C ASP A 89 0.41 3.57 5.73
N VAL A 90 1.18 2.66 6.32
CA VAL A 90 2.55 2.84 6.83
C VAL A 90 3.29 1.50 6.76
N TYR A 91 4.59 1.53 6.44
CA TYR A 91 5.42 0.33 6.52
C TYR A 91 5.99 0.14 7.92
N TRP A 92 5.92 -1.09 8.43
CA TRP A 92 6.51 -1.50 9.71
C TRP A 92 7.46 -2.67 9.50
N ASN A 93 8.33 -2.93 10.47
CA ASN A 93 9.19 -4.11 10.38
C ASN A 93 8.34 -5.38 10.44
N GLY A 94 8.45 -6.23 9.42
CA GLY A 94 7.66 -7.46 9.31
C GLY A 94 6.29 -7.31 8.63
N ASP A 95 5.86 -6.07 8.32
CA ASP A 95 4.58 -5.83 7.66
C ASP A 95 4.74 -4.93 6.42
N ARG A 96 4.61 -5.58 5.26
CA ARG A 96 4.72 -4.97 3.94
C ARG A 96 3.51 -5.23 3.05
N GLY A 97 2.49 -5.93 3.56
CA GLY A 97 1.33 -6.34 2.77
C GLY A 97 0.35 -5.20 2.56
N HIS A 98 -0.24 -5.11 1.37
CA HIS A 98 -1.27 -4.11 1.04
C HIS A 98 -2.66 -4.59 1.44
N ASP A 99 -2.88 -4.77 2.75
CA ASP A 99 -4.14 -5.26 3.30
C ASP A 99 -4.80 -4.32 4.32
N ASP A 100 -4.13 -3.20 4.63
CA ASP A 100 -4.62 -2.15 5.54
C ASP A 100 -6.02 -1.64 5.16
N LEU A 101 -6.30 -1.58 3.85
CA LEU A 101 -7.61 -1.24 3.30
C LEU A 101 -7.76 -1.88 1.90
N LYS A 102 -8.91 -2.50 1.65
CA LYS A 102 -9.29 -3.12 0.38
C LYS A 102 -10.64 -2.59 -0.10
N LEU A 103 -10.70 -2.19 -1.36
CA LEU A 103 -11.91 -1.73 -2.03
C LEU A 103 -12.19 -2.59 -3.26
N LEU A 104 -13.48 -2.82 -3.49
CA LEU A 104 -13.99 -3.33 -4.74
C LEU A 104 -14.75 -2.21 -5.44
N LEU A 105 -14.33 -1.89 -6.65
CA LEU A 105 -15.00 -0.94 -7.52
C LEU A 105 -15.74 -1.71 -8.59
N THR A 106 -17.02 -1.42 -8.77
CA THR A 106 -17.84 -2.04 -9.81
C THR A 106 -18.51 -0.99 -10.70
N ARG A 107 -18.66 -1.30 -11.99
CA ARG A 107 -19.50 -0.54 -12.92
C ARG A 107 -20.24 -1.48 -13.87
N PRO A 108 -21.48 -1.15 -14.28
CA PRO A 108 -22.19 -1.93 -15.29
C PRO A 108 -21.44 -1.90 -16.63
N ALA A 109 -21.41 -3.04 -17.32
CA ALA A 109 -20.84 -3.13 -18.68
C ALA A 109 -21.67 -2.36 -19.72
N SER A 110 -22.95 -2.12 -19.43
CA SER A 110 -23.82 -1.25 -20.25
C SER A 110 -23.38 0.21 -20.29
N ALA A 111 -22.47 0.64 -19.40
CA ALA A 111 -21.88 1.97 -19.41
C ALA A 111 -20.73 2.13 -20.43
N GLY A 112 -20.49 1.12 -21.27
CA GLY A 112 -19.35 1.06 -22.18
C GLY A 112 -18.06 0.58 -21.50
N ASP A 113 -17.04 0.32 -22.30
CA ASP A 113 -15.74 -0.14 -21.81
C ASP A 113 -15.06 0.97 -20.98
N PRO A 114 -14.39 0.60 -19.88
CA PRO A 114 -13.65 1.56 -19.07
C PRO A 114 -12.38 2.00 -19.79
N GLU A 115 -12.13 3.30 -19.81
CA GLU A 115 -10.85 3.85 -20.23
C GLU A 115 -9.81 3.55 -19.14
N GLU A 116 -8.81 2.73 -19.47
CA GLU A 116 -7.63 2.59 -18.65
C GLU A 116 -6.66 3.72 -19.03
N GLU A 117 -6.76 4.87 -18.33
CA GLU A 117 -5.62 5.79 -18.32
C GLU A 117 -4.49 5.01 -17.63
N ALA A 118 -3.47 4.62 -18.40
CA ALA A 118 -2.28 3.94 -17.93
C ALA A 118 -1.87 4.54 -16.58
N ALA A 119 -2.14 3.80 -15.50
CA ALA A 119 -1.81 4.24 -14.17
C ALA A 119 -0.33 4.59 -14.19
N GLY A 120 -0.01 5.80 -13.71
CA GLY A 120 1.36 6.29 -13.63
C GLY A 120 2.27 5.14 -13.22
N VAL A 121 3.27 4.90 -14.08
CA VAL A 121 4.32 3.90 -13.93
C VAL A 121 4.62 3.74 -12.44
N PRO A 122 4.65 2.51 -11.88
CA PRO A 122 5.18 2.36 -10.54
C PRO A 122 6.51 3.08 -10.53
N PHE A 123 6.71 4.02 -9.62
CA PHE A 123 8.03 4.60 -9.38
C PHE A 123 8.88 3.47 -8.78
N ALA A 124 9.28 2.52 -9.63
CA ALA A 124 10.49 1.77 -9.43
C ALA A 124 11.59 2.82 -9.41
N VAL A 125 12.19 3.00 -8.24
CA VAL A 125 13.41 3.75 -8.11
C VAL A 125 14.39 3.10 -9.09
N ASP A 126 14.75 3.83 -10.13
CA ASP A 126 15.82 3.45 -11.05
C ASP A 126 17.11 3.39 -10.22
N VAL A 127 17.46 2.20 -9.73
CA VAL A 127 18.82 1.94 -9.27
C VAL A 127 19.64 1.78 -10.53
N ASN A 128 20.11 2.91 -11.05
CA ASN A 128 21.14 3.08 -12.07
C ASN A 128 21.69 1.75 -12.61
N LEU A 129 21.06 1.20 -13.65
CA LEU A 129 21.71 0.19 -14.48
C LEU A 129 22.52 0.92 -15.57
N HIS A 130 23.48 1.73 -15.12
CA HIS A 130 24.51 2.27 -16.00
C HIS A 130 25.72 1.34 -15.96
N GLY A 131 25.84 0.55 -17.03
CA GLY A 131 27.10 0.11 -17.62
C GLY A 131 28.01 -0.72 -16.73
N LEU A 132 28.07 -2.03 -17.00
CA LEU A 132 29.31 -2.79 -16.79
C LEU A 132 30.45 -2.09 -17.55
N PRO A 133 31.56 -1.70 -16.91
CA PRO A 133 32.85 -1.71 -17.55
C PRO A 133 33.54 -3.07 -17.31
N ASP A 134 34.39 -3.44 -18.26
CA ASP A 134 35.11 -4.70 -18.36
C ASP A 134 35.75 -5.22 -17.07
N MET A 135 35.74 -6.55 -16.94
CA MET A 135 36.45 -7.28 -15.90
C MET A 135 37.94 -6.90 -15.85
N PRO A 136 38.51 -6.68 -14.65
CA PRO A 136 39.91 -7.01 -14.43
C PRO A 136 40.03 -8.50 -14.08
N VAL A 137 40.70 -9.26 -14.93
CA VAL A 137 41.22 -10.60 -14.61
C VAL A 137 42.14 -10.48 -13.40
N LEU A 138 41.77 -11.12 -12.29
CA LEU A 138 42.68 -11.31 -11.15
C LEU A 138 43.41 -12.65 -11.30
N PRO A 139 44.71 -12.73 -11.01
CA PRO A 139 45.47 -13.98 -11.11
C PRO A 139 45.00 -14.98 -10.05
N ALA A 140 45.02 -16.27 -10.43
CA ALA A 140 44.75 -17.37 -9.52
C ALA A 140 45.77 -17.37 -8.38
N MET A 141 45.28 -17.28 -7.14
CA MET A 141 46.04 -17.67 -5.95
C MET A 141 45.24 -18.71 -5.18
N ASP A 142 45.78 -19.92 -5.17
CA ASP A 142 45.56 -20.92 -4.14
C ASP A 142 45.85 -20.32 -2.76
N GLY A 143 44.97 -20.58 -1.79
CA GLY A 143 45.17 -20.15 -0.42
C GLY A 143 44.02 -20.61 0.46
N ALA A 144 44.26 -21.68 1.21
CA ALA A 144 43.39 -22.20 2.25
C ALA A 144 43.01 -21.13 3.27
N ASP A 145 41.76 -21.14 3.74
CA ASP A 145 41.36 -21.39 5.14
C ASP A 145 39.92 -20.89 5.35
N ALA A 146 38.96 -21.80 5.38
CA ALA A 146 37.56 -21.50 5.70
C ALA A 146 37.15 -22.34 6.92
N THR A 147 37.37 -21.79 8.11
CA THR A 147 36.83 -22.31 9.37
C THR A 147 35.40 -21.82 9.57
N PRO A 148 34.44 -22.69 9.95
CA PRO A 148 33.04 -22.30 10.15
C PRO A 148 32.78 -21.95 11.61
N GLU A 149 32.91 -20.68 12.01
CA GLU A 149 32.36 -20.22 13.29
C GLU A 149 30.89 -19.82 13.14
N ARG A 150 30.05 -20.84 12.92
CA ARG A 150 28.61 -20.79 13.14
C ARG A 150 28.31 -21.55 14.42
N LEU A 151 28.53 -20.95 15.59
CA LEU A 151 27.85 -21.33 16.83
C LEU A 151 28.16 -20.32 17.94
N ARG A 152 27.15 -20.02 18.77
CA ARG A 152 27.17 -19.24 20.03
C ARG A 152 26.83 -17.75 19.90
N SER A 153 25.53 -17.45 20.07
CA SER A 153 25.05 -16.50 21.10
C SER A 153 23.51 -16.50 21.15
N TYR A 154 22.90 -17.63 21.54
CA TYR A 154 21.56 -17.61 22.13
C TYR A 154 21.72 -17.39 23.63
N GLY A 155 21.85 -16.13 24.03
CA GLY A 155 21.69 -15.71 25.41
C GLY A 155 20.20 -15.64 25.75
N ARG A 156 19.79 -16.45 26.73
CA ARG A 156 18.44 -16.54 27.31
C ARG A 156 17.93 -15.15 27.77
N PRO A 157 16.62 -14.84 27.68
CA PRO A 157 16.06 -13.59 28.21
C PRO A 157 16.12 -13.57 29.74
N GLY A 158 16.66 -12.49 30.33
CA GLY A 158 16.55 -12.20 31.76
C GLY A 158 15.16 -11.67 32.14
N PRO A 159 14.72 -11.84 33.40
CA PRO A 159 13.36 -11.50 33.82
C PRO A 159 13.13 -9.99 33.93
N ALA A 160 11.89 -9.59 33.65
CA ALA A 160 11.41 -8.22 33.71
C ALA A 160 11.56 -7.59 35.11
N GLY A 161 12.27 -6.46 35.17
CA GLY A 161 12.28 -5.57 36.33
C GLY A 161 10.94 -4.86 36.48
N THR A 162 10.34 -4.98 37.66
CA THR A 162 9.07 -4.38 38.08
C THR A 162 9.18 -2.85 38.20
N PRO A 163 8.19 -2.05 37.75
CA PRO A 163 8.21 -0.60 37.91
C PRO A 163 7.92 -0.14 39.35
N LEU A 164 8.71 0.82 39.82
CA LEU A 164 8.59 1.49 41.13
C LEU A 164 7.23 2.18 41.29
N ARG A 165 6.48 1.78 42.32
CA ARG A 165 5.28 2.46 42.81
C ARG A 165 5.66 3.83 43.40
N ARG A 166 5.11 4.91 42.82
CA ARG A 166 5.03 6.25 43.41
C ARG A 166 4.08 6.20 44.62
N ARG A 167 4.55 6.55 45.81
CA ARG A 167 3.70 6.84 46.98
C ARG A 167 3.17 8.27 46.86
N SER A 168 1.87 8.42 47.10
CA SER A 168 1.22 9.67 47.50
C SER A 168 0.55 9.41 48.86
N PHE A 169 0.46 10.48 49.65
CA PHE A 169 0.11 10.60 51.08
C PHE A 169 1.28 10.44 52.04
#